data_AF-A0A967MJR1-F1
#
_entry.id   AF-A0A967MJR1-F1
#
_cell.length_a   1.000
_cell.length_b   1.000
_cell.length_c   1.000
_cell.angle_alpha   90.00
_cell.angle_beta   90.00
_cell.angle_gamma   90.00
#
_symmetry.space_group_name_H-M   'P 1'
#
loop_
_entity.id
_entity.type
_entity.pdbx_description
1 polymer ?
#
loop_
_entity_poly.entity_id
_entity_poly.type
_entity_poly.pdbx_seq_one_letter_code
_entity_poly.pdbx_strand_id
1 'polypeptide(L)'
;LWSEIGLIEGAGTNAPSYTGSGAVDEYQALGGSGTTVPLENTGGAGTAESHWRESVFGDEIMTGYAEAPGVDQPLSRVTIASMQDLGYAVDLTQADPFALAAGLVAGTREDLGFDVVYRGPLLGISPDGRVRVRRPAPPIR
;
A
#
# COMPACT_ATOMS: atom_id res chain seq x y z
N LEU A 1 3.84 17.57 1.70
CA LEU A 1 5.17 17.24 1.15
C LEU A 1 5.10 16.87 -0.33
N TRP A 2 4.76 15.63 -0.72
CA TRP A 2 4.76 15.23 -2.15
C TRP A 2 3.82 16.06 -3.04
N SER A 3 2.67 16.47 -2.52
CA SER A 3 1.77 17.40 -3.18
C SER A 3 2.37 18.81 -3.35
N GLU A 4 3.08 19.31 -2.33
CA GLU A 4 3.66 20.66 -2.31
C GLU A 4 4.81 20.84 -3.30
N ILE A 5 5.47 19.74 -3.67
CA ILE A 5 6.58 19.70 -4.62
C ILE A 5 6.16 19.20 -6.01
N GLY A 6 4.87 18.91 -6.21
CA GLY A 6 4.33 18.54 -7.51
C GLY A 6 4.67 17.12 -7.98
N LEU A 7 4.86 16.17 -7.07
CA LEU A 7 5.14 14.77 -7.41
C LEU A 7 3.90 13.86 -7.37
N ILE A 8 2.69 14.42 -7.29
CA ILE A 8 1.44 13.66 -7.26
C ILE A 8 0.61 13.93 -8.51
N GLU A 9 0.13 12.87 -9.14
CA GLU A 9 -0.96 12.87 -10.13
C GLU A 9 -2.24 12.30 -9.52
N GLY A 10 -3.40 12.76 -10.00
CA GLY A 10 -4.69 12.24 -9.54
C GLY A 10 -5.05 12.56 -8.09
N ALA A 11 -4.48 13.62 -7.51
CA ALA A 11 -4.84 14.10 -6.17
C ALA A 11 -6.35 14.36 -6.04
N GLY A 12 -6.92 14.00 -4.90
CA GLY A 12 -8.35 14.07 -4.59
C GLY A 12 -9.21 12.99 -5.26
N THR A 13 -8.60 12.03 -5.98
CA THR A 13 -9.32 10.95 -6.65
C THR A 13 -9.13 9.61 -5.94
N ASN A 14 -9.77 8.55 -6.47
CA ASN A 14 -9.56 7.18 -5.98
C ASN A 14 -8.26 6.54 -6.49
N ALA A 15 -7.57 7.18 -7.43
CA ALA A 15 -6.33 6.67 -8.02
C ALA A 15 -5.22 7.74 -8.01
N PRO A 16 -4.85 8.30 -6.84
CA PRO A 16 -3.68 9.14 -6.73
C PRO A 16 -2.42 8.30 -6.92
N SER A 17 -1.40 8.89 -7.53
CA SER A 17 -0.12 8.24 -7.77
C SER A 17 1.06 9.21 -7.66
N TYR A 18 2.22 8.66 -7.29
CA TYR A 18 3.48 9.37 -7.18
C TYR A 18 4.28 9.23 -8.48
N THR A 19 4.93 10.33 -8.88
CA THR A 19 5.55 10.49 -10.21
C THR A 19 7.07 10.68 -10.18
N GLY A 20 7.69 10.64 -8.99
CA GLY A 20 9.16 10.74 -8.89
C GLY A 20 9.84 9.57 -9.59
N SER A 21 10.76 9.89 -10.52
CA SER A 21 11.34 8.91 -11.44
C SER A 21 12.12 7.81 -10.72
N GLY A 22 12.86 8.14 -9.65
CA GLY A 22 13.64 7.14 -8.91
C GLY A 22 12.73 6.12 -8.23
N ALA A 23 11.67 6.58 -7.56
CA ALA A 23 10.70 5.67 -6.96
C ALA A 23 9.97 4.81 -8.00
N VAL A 24 9.66 5.37 -9.18
CA VAL A 24 9.02 4.64 -10.29
C VAL A 24 9.94 3.53 -10.82
N ASP A 25 11.22 3.81 -11.05
CA ASP A 25 12.18 2.82 -11.53
C ASP A 25 12.31 1.64 -10.55
N GLU A 26 12.39 1.92 -9.24
CA GLU A 26 12.46 0.89 -8.21
C GLU A 26 11.15 0.11 -8.04
N TYR A 27 10.00 0.78 -8.20
CA TYR A 27 8.70 0.10 -8.19
C TYR A 27 8.57 -0.90 -9.35
N GLN A 28 9.04 -0.52 -10.54
CA GLN A 28 9.09 -1.41 -11.71
C GLN A 28 10.07 -2.56 -11.50
N ALA A 29 11.21 -2.32 -10.86
CA ALA A 29 12.19 -3.36 -10.54
C ALA A 29 11.63 -4.44 -9.59
N LEU A 30 10.65 -4.07 -8.75
CA LEU A 30 9.90 -5.01 -7.90
C LEU A 30 8.75 -5.73 -8.62
N GLY A 31 8.57 -5.50 -9.92
CA GLY A 31 7.48 -6.08 -10.72
C GLY A 31 6.19 -5.26 -10.72
N GLY A 32 6.24 -4.03 -10.19
CA GLY A 32 5.15 -3.06 -10.30
C GLY A 32 4.85 -2.71 -11.74
N SER A 33 3.58 -2.48 -12.05
CA SER A 33 3.12 -2.13 -13.40
C SER A 33 2.73 -0.65 -13.49
N GLY A 34 3.09 0.01 -14.58
CA GLY A 34 2.74 1.41 -14.83
C GLY A 34 3.93 2.37 -14.78
N THR A 35 3.66 3.65 -14.95
CA THR A 35 4.66 4.74 -15.00
C THR A 35 4.66 5.62 -13.75
N THR A 36 3.94 5.20 -12.70
CA THR A 36 3.75 5.92 -11.44
C THR A 36 3.62 4.91 -10.30
N VAL A 37 3.88 5.33 -9.05
CA VAL A 37 3.71 4.49 -7.86
C VAL A 37 2.34 4.75 -7.22
N PRO A 38 1.49 3.75 -6.97
CA PRO A 38 0.17 3.98 -6.36
C PRO A 38 0.26 4.58 -4.95
N LEU A 39 -0.47 5.66 -4.72
CA LEU A 39 -0.64 6.27 -3.41
C LEU A 39 -1.92 5.77 -2.72
N GLU A 40 -1.90 5.84 -1.40
CA GLU A 40 -3.07 5.57 -0.57
C GLU A 40 -4.19 6.56 -0.92
N ASN A 41 -5.39 6.03 -1.13
CA ASN A 41 -6.58 6.80 -1.52
C ASN A 41 -7.67 6.81 -0.45
N THR A 42 -7.40 6.19 0.69
CA THR A 42 -8.32 6.11 1.82
C THR A 42 -7.71 6.76 3.07
N GLY A 43 -8.52 6.91 4.12
CA GLY A 43 -8.11 7.59 5.35
C GLY A 43 -8.29 9.11 5.30
N GLY A 44 -7.69 9.81 6.27
CA GLY A 44 -7.75 11.27 6.37
C GLY A 44 -6.62 11.97 5.63
N ALA A 45 -6.55 13.30 5.75
CA ALA A 45 -5.50 14.13 5.15
C ALA A 45 -4.07 13.78 5.64
N GLY A 46 -3.95 13.07 6.77
CA GLY A 46 -2.68 12.56 7.27
C GLY A 46 -2.29 11.18 6.70
N THR A 47 -3.16 10.52 5.92
CA THR A 47 -2.95 9.17 5.38
C THR A 47 -2.95 9.20 3.86
N ALA A 48 -4.09 9.62 3.27
CA ALA A 48 -4.26 9.68 1.83
C ALA A 48 -3.20 10.59 1.20
N GLU A 49 -2.68 10.18 0.04
CA GLU A 49 -1.68 10.93 -0.76
C GLU A 49 -0.33 11.17 -0.08
N SER A 50 -0.15 10.67 1.15
CA SER A 50 1.08 10.81 1.94
C SER A 50 1.77 9.48 2.21
N HIS A 51 1.15 8.37 1.81
CA HIS A 51 1.61 7.00 2.03
C HIS A 51 1.47 6.17 0.77
N TRP A 52 2.26 5.10 0.68
CA TRP A 52 2.07 4.08 -0.35
C TRP A 52 0.74 3.36 -0.17
N ARG A 53 0.15 2.93 -1.29
CA ARG A 53 -1.10 2.17 -1.27
C ARG A 53 -0.90 0.83 -0.56
N GLU A 54 -1.62 0.65 0.55
CA GLU A 54 -1.58 -0.55 1.38
C GLU A 54 -1.84 -1.83 0.57
N SER A 55 -2.82 -1.81 -0.34
CA SER A 55 -3.16 -2.98 -1.16
C SER A 55 -2.09 -3.39 -2.19
N VAL A 56 -1.05 -2.56 -2.38
CA VAL A 56 0.08 -2.81 -3.29
C VAL A 56 1.36 -3.10 -2.51
N PHE A 57 1.59 -2.38 -1.41
CA PHE A 57 2.83 -2.45 -0.64
C PHE A 57 2.72 -3.36 0.60
N GLY A 58 1.52 -3.67 1.08
CA GLY A 58 1.31 -4.44 2.31
C GLY A 58 2.13 -3.86 3.46
N ASP A 59 2.92 -4.70 4.11
CA ASP A 59 3.62 -4.40 5.35
C ASP A 59 4.77 -3.36 5.23
N GLU A 60 4.96 -2.66 4.11
CA GLU A 60 6.02 -1.65 3.95
C GLU A 60 5.86 -0.47 4.93
N ILE A 61 6.96 0.07 5.45
CA ILE A 61 6.90 1.05 6.56
C ILE A 61 6.19 2.39 6.24
N MET A 62 6.10 2.76 4.96
CA MET A 62 5.47 3.99 4.47
C MET A 62 4.06 3.75 3.92
N THR A 63 3.43 2.61 4.20
CA THR A 63 2.00 2.46 3.95
C THR A 63 1.15 3.22 4.98
N GLY A 64 -0.14 3.39 4.66
CA GLY A 64 -1.03 4.26 5.43
C GLY A 64 -1.35 3.80 6.85
N TYR A 65 -1.01 2.56 7.18
CA TYR A 65 -1.37 1.90 8.43
C TYR A 65 -0.19 1.11 8.99
N ALA A 66 0.06 1.23 10.29
CA ALA A 66 1.10 0.45 10.95
C ALA A 66 0.62 -0.99 11.18
N GLU A 67 1.55 -1.93 11.02
CA GLU A 67 1.31 -3.33 11.32
C GLU A 67 1.24 -3.62 12.83
N ALA A 68 0.74 -4.82 13.16
CA ALA A 68 0.70 -5.27 14.56
C ALA A 68 2.12 -5.39 15.15
N PRO A 69 2.30 -5.18 16.47
CA PRO A 69 3.61 -5.33 17.10
C PRO A 69 4.25 -6.70 16.82
N GLY A 70 5.49 -6.67 16.34
CA GLY A 70 6.26 -7.89 16.00
C GLY A 70 6.10 -8.37 14.56
N VAL A 71 5.35 -7.65 13.72
CA VAL A 71 5.40 -7.80 12.26
C VAL A 71 6.55 -6.95 11.71
N ASP A 72 7.35 -7.52 10.81
CA ASP A 72 8.44 -6.79 10.16
C ASP A 72 7.84 -5.77 9.17
N GLN A 73 8.27 -4.51 9.28
CA GLN A 73 7.86 -3.44 8.38
C GLN A 73 9.07 -2.94 7.58
N PRO A 74 9.42 -3.59 6.46
CA PRO A 74 10.65 -3.30 5.73
C PRO A 74 10.66 -1.90 5.13
N LEU A 75 11.85 -1.29 5.12
CA LEU A 75 12.12 -0.08 4.36
C LEU A 75 12.49 -0.45 2.91
N SER A 76 11.58 -0.23 1.98
CA SER A 76 11.79 -0.62 0.57
C SER A 76 12.75 0.31 -0.18
N ARG A 77 13.32 -0.20 -1.29
CA ARG A 77 14.08 0.62 -2.25
C ARG A 77 13.22 1.74 -2.86
N VAL A 78 11.91 1.55 -2.98
CA VAL A 78 10.97 2.58 -3.47
C VAL A 78 10.93 3.76 -2.51
N THR A 79 10.82 3.49 -1.20
CA THR A 79 10.84 4.54 -0.18
C THR A 79 12.17 5.30 -0.19
N ILE A 80 13.30 4.60 -0.23
CA ILE A 80 14.61 5.26 -0.29
C ILE A 80 14.74 6.10 -1.56
N ALA A 81 14.34 5.59 -2.72
CA ALA A 81 14.38 6.32 -3.98
C ALA A 81 13.43 7.53 -4.00
N SER A 82 12.29 7.48 -3.29
CA SER A 82 11.44 8.66 -3.13
C SER A 82 12.16 9.81 -2.43
N MET A 83 13.07 9.52 -1.49
CA MET A 83 13.91 10.54 -0.86
C MET A 83 14.93 11.13 -1.86
N GLN A 84 15.43 10.33 -2.81
CA GLN A 84 16.27 10.83 -3.89
C GLN A 84 15.51 11.82 -4.78
N ASP A 85 14.25 11.53 -5.08
CA ASP A 85 13.37 12.43 -5.85
C ASP A 85 13.11 13.76 -5.11
N LEU A 86 13.22 13.77 -3.78
CA LEU A 86 13.19 14.99 -2.95
C LEU A 86 14.52 15.77 -2.93
N GLY A 87 15.57 15.26 -3.58
CA GLY A 87 16.90 15.87 -3.65
C GLY A 87 17.88 15.40 -2.56
N TYR A 88 17.56 14.35 -1.80
CA TYR A 88 18.52 13.76 -0.88
C TYR A 88 19.52 12.86 -1.60
N ALA A 89 20.75 12.79 -1.08
CA ALA A 89 21.68 11.72 -1.43
C ALA A 89 21.28 10.45 -0.67
N VAL A 90 21.11 9.34 -1.38
CA VAL A 90 20.62 8.08 -0.81
C VAL A 90 21.55 6.93 -1.17
N ASP A 91 21.49 5.87 -0.38
CA ASP A 91 22.13 4.59 -0.67
C ASP A 91 21.06 3.48 -0.73
N LEU A 92 20.71 3.05 -1.94
CA LEU A 92 19.70 2.03 -2.18
C LEU A 92 20.10 0.65 -1.64
N THR A 93 21.37 0.43 -1.33
CA THR A 93 21.84 -0.84 -0.76
C THR A 93 21.44 -1.03 0.71
N GLN A 94 20.99 0.05 1.36
CA GLN A 94 20.51 0.02 2.75
C GLN A 94 19.01 -0.33 2.85
N ALA A 95 18.33 -0.60 1.74
CA ALA A 95 16.96 -1.08 1.76
C ALA A 95 16.86 -2.50 2.31
N ASP A 96 15.76 -2.76 3.02
CA ASP A 96 15.41 -4.11 3.45
C ASP A 96 14.93 -4.94 2.24
N PRO A 97 15.11 -6.28 2.28
CA PRO A 97 14.47 -7.16 1.32
C PRO A 97 12.96 -6.98 1.35
N PHE A 98 12.38 -6.64 0.20
CA PHE A 98 10.95 -6.36 0.08
C PHE A 98 10.43 -6.85 -1.28
N ALA A 99 9.17 -7.27 -1.29
CA ALA A 99 8.44 -7.61 -2.49
C ALA A 99 7.04 -7.00 -2.39
N LEU A 100 6.51 -6.54 -3.52
CA LEU A 100 5.13 -6.04 -3.56
C LEU A 100 4.17 -7.14 -3.12
N ALA A 101 3.11 -6.77 -2.42
CA ALA A 101 1.99 -7.67 -2.22
C ALA A 101 1.52 -8.11 -3.61
N ALA A 102 1.38 -9.41 -3.85
CA ALA A 102 0.97 -9.93 -5.15
C ALA A 102 -0.41 -9.35 -5.50
N GLY A 103 -0.40 -8.22 -6.23
CA GLY A 103 -1.58 -7.44 -6.53
C GLY A 103 -2.46 -8.22 -7.50
N LEU A 104 -3.71 -8.45 -7.11
CA LEU A 104 -4.77 -8.66 -8.07
C LEU A 104 -4.79 -7.39 -8.94
N VAL A 105 -4.37 -7.55 -10.19
CA VAL A 105 -4.21 -6.47 -11.17
C VAL A 105 -5.48 -5.62 -11.22
N ALA A 106 -5.33 -4.31 -11.05
CA ALA A 106 -6.40 -3.33 -11.31
C ALA A 106 -6.74 -3.36 -12.80
N GLY A 107 -7.67 -4.25 -13.15
CA GLY A 107 -8.16 -4.50 -14.49
C GLY A 107 -9.69 -4.53 -14.50
N THR A 108 -10.27 -3.38 -14.86
CA THR A 108 -11.65 -3.15 -15.32
C THR A 108 -12.84 -3.45 -14.39
N ARG A 109 -13.49 -2.33 -14.04
CA ARG A 109 -14.94 -2.06 -13.84
C ARG A 109 -15.64 -2.58 -12.58
N GLU A 110 -16.40 -1.62 -12.00
CA GLU A 110 -17.35 -1.70 -10.88
C GLU A 110 -16.73 -1.64 -9.47
N ASP A 111 -16.41 -0.41 -9.08
CA ASP A 111 -16.89 0.24 -7.86
C ASP A 111 -17.52 -0.70 -6.80
N LEU A 112 -16.70 -1.17 -5.87
CA LEU A 112 -17.14 -1.49 -4.52
C LEU A 112 -16.12 -0.87 -3.57
N GLY A 113 -16.37 0.38 -3.18
CA GLY A 113 -15.55 1.20 -2.29
C GLY A 113 -15.35 0.64 -0.88
N PHE A 114 -14.70 -0.52 -0.76
CA PHE A 114 -14.17 -1.11 0.46
C PHE A 114 -12.94 -1.95 0.13
N ASP A 115 -11.76 -1.31 0.03
CA ASP A 115 -10.47 -2.00 -0.04
C ASP A 115 -9.84 -2.10 1.38
N VAL A 116 -10.66 -2.51 2.36
CA VAL A 116 -10.15 -2.89 3.69
C VAL A 116 -9.93 -4.39 3.67
N VAL A 117 -8.69 -4.82 3.44
CA VAL A 117 -8.29 -6.20 3.73
C VAL A 117 -8.18 -6.35 5.25
N TYR A 118 -9.28 -6.64 5.93
CA TYR A 118 -9.26 -6.99 7.35
C TYR A 118 -8.54 -8.33 7.55
N ARG A 119 -7.28 -8.29 8.01
CA ARG A 119 -6.46 -9.48 8.32
C ARG A 119 -6.54 -9.92 9.80
N GLY A 120 -7.63 -9.61 10.50
CA GLY A 120 -7.95 -10.25 11.79
C GLY A 120 -8.68 -11.59 11.60
N PRO A 121 -8.78 -12.46 12.63
CA PRO A 121 -9.63 -13.65 12.54
C PRO A 121 -11.04 -13.24 12.13
N LEU A 122 -11.60 -13.89 11.10
CA LEU A 122 -12.96 -13.61 10.62
C LEU A 122 -13.92 -13.70 11.81
N LEU A 123 -14.45 -12.56 12.23
CA LEU A 123 -15.27 -12.47 13.41
C LEU A 123 -16.73 -12.45 12.97
N GLY A 124 -17.44 -13.56 13.20
CA GLY A 124 -18.88 -13.58 13.03
C GLY A 124 -19.54 -12.95 14.25
N ILE A 125 -20.39 -11.95 14.06
CA ILE A 125 -21.36 -11.53 15.06
C ILE A 125 -22.56 -12.48 14.93
N SER A 126 -22.80 -13.29 15.95
CA SER A 126 -23.99 -14.13 16.02
C SER A 126 -25.24 -13.26 16.29
N PRO A 127 -26.46 -13.72 15.94
CA PRO A 127 -27.71 -13.00 16.20
C PRO A 127 -27.95 -12.65 17.68
N ASP A 128 -27.22 -13.28 18.61
CA ASP A 128 -27.22 -13.00 20.04
C ASP A 128 -26.20 -11.92 20.47
N GLY A 129 -25.59 -11.21 19.51
CA GLY A 129 -24.65 -10.11 19.75
C GLY A 129 -23.25 -10.57 20.19
N ARG A 130 -22.96 -11.87 20.14
CA ARG A 130 -21.65 -12.41 20.54
C ARG A 130 -20.70 -12.53 19.37
N VAL A 131 -19.46 -12.15 19.66
CA VAL A 131 -18.30 -12.20 18.78
C VAL A 131 -17.70 -13.62 18.79
N ARG A 132 -17.58 -14.26 17.62
CA ARG A 132 -16.96 -15.59 17.49
C ARG A 132 -16.03 -15.68 16.28
N VAL A 133 -14.91 -16.38 16.44
CA VAL A 133 -14.00 -16.72 15.34
C VAL A 133 -14.70 -17.70 14.38
N ARG A 134 -14.92 -17.29 13.14
CA ARG A 134 -15.40 -18.17 12.06
C ARG A 134 -14.25 -19.05 11.61
N ARG A 135 -14.42 -20.36 11.76
CA ARG A 135 -13.54 -21.34 11.10
C ARG A 135 -13.92 -21.40 9.61
N PRO A 136 -12.95 -21.45 8.69
CA PRO A 136 -13.25 -21.66 7.27
C PRO A 136 -13.93 -23.02 7.07
N ALA A 137 -14.94 -23.07 6.20
CA ALA A 137 -15.60 -24.32 5.83
C ALA A 137 -14.62 -25.20 5.03
N PRO A 138 -14.65 -26.53 5.20
CA PRO A 138 -13.81 -27.43 4.41
C PRO A 138 -14.21 -27.35 2.93
N PRO A 139 -13.26 -27.54 2.00
CA PRO A 139 -13.53 -27.49 0.57
C PRO A 139 -14.52 -28.60 0.17
N ILE A 140 -15.50 -28.22 -0.66
CA ILE A 140 -16.48 -29.13 -1.27
C ILE A 140 -15.73 -29.96 -2.33
N ARG A 141 -15.86 -31.29 -2.26
CA ARG A 141 -15.30 -32.23 -3.25
C ARG A 141 -16.10 -32.24 -4.54
#